data_AF-A0A1E4TNC6-F1
#
_entry.id   AF-A0A1E4TNC6-F1
#
_cell.length_a   1.000
_cell.length_b   1.000
_cell.length_c   1.000
_cell.angle_alpha   90.00
_cell.angle_beta   90.00
_cell.angle_gamma   90.00
#
_symmetry.space_group_name_H-M   'P 1'
#
loop_
_entity.id
_entity.type
_entity.pdbx_description
1 polymer ?
#
loop_
_entity_poly.entity_id
_entity_poly.type
_entity_poly.pdbx_seq_one_letter_code
_entity_poly.pdbx_strand_id
1 'polypeptide(L)'
;MSLFMELLNEFKDATEYKEMISLDNQKLLSILLLIIGGISILMMYILYPSSESKASGCISNLFRLIILSIISSFALGFGFLFLSNSLGIYV
;
A
#
# COMPACT_ATOMS: atom_id res chain seq x y z
N MET A 1 -25.52 16.56 -35.92
CA MET A 1 -25.66 15.99 -34.56
C MET A 1 -24.78 16.83 -33.64
N SER A 2 -25.23 17.23 -32.45
CA SER A 2 -24.38 18.03 -31.54
C SER A 2 -23.46 17.10 -30.74
N LEU A 3 -22.25 17.57 -30.42
CA LEU A 3 -21.25 16.83 -29.62
C LEU A 3 -21.84 16.29 -28.29
N PHE A 4 -22.79 17.03 -27.71
CA PHE A 4 -23.52 16.62 -26.53
C PHE A 4 -24.32 15.32 -26.74
N MET A 5 -24.99 15.17 -27.88
CA MET A 5 -25.79 13.97 -28.18
C MET A 5 -24.92 12.75 -28.46
N GLU A 6 -23.71 12.95 -29.01
CA GLU A 6 -22.72 11.88 -29.19
C GLU A 6 -22.21 11.39 -27.84
N LEU A 7 -21.79 12.30 -26.95
CA LEU A 7 -21.37 11.96 -25.59
C LEU A 7 -22.48 11.30 -24.76
N LEU A 8 -23.73 11.76 -24.91
CA LEU A 8 -24.86 11.18 -24.20
C LEU A 8 -25.12 9.73 -24.63
N ASN A 9 -24.99 9.44 -25.92
CA ASN A 9 -25.17 8.09 -26.44
C ASN A 9 -24.01 7.18 -26.00
N GLU A 10 -22.76 7.66 -26.04
CA GLU A 10 -21.62 6.90 -25.51
C GLU A 10 -21.73 6.64 -24.01
N PHE A 11 -22.21 7.61 -23.22
CA PHE A 11 -22.41 7.43 -21.79
C PHE A 11 -23.51 6.40 -21.47
N LYS A 12 -24.58 6.35 -22.27
CA LYS A 12 -25.66 5.36 -22.11
C LYS A 12 -25.19 3.95 -22.39
N ASP A 13 -24.25 3.78 -23.30
CA ASP A 13 -23.67 2.48 -23.67
C ASP A 13 -22.43 2.12 -22.81
N ALA A 14 -21.96 3.05 -21.96
CA ALA A 14 -20.81 2.82 -21.09
C ALA A 14 -21.17 1.84 -19.96
N THR A 15 -20.25 0.91 -19.68
CA THR A 15 -20.38 0.00 -18.55
C THR A 15 -20.35 0.77 -17.24
N GLU A 16 -21.21 0.38 -16.29
CA GLU A 16 -21.19 0.94 -14.95
C GLU A 16 -19.81 0.83 -14.31
N TYR A 17 -19.47 1.82 -13.48
CA TYR A 17 -18.22 1.81 -12.73
C TYR A 17 -18.18 0.59 -11.81
N LYS A 18 -17.18 -0.25 -12.01
CA LYS A 18 -16.91 -1.38 -11.14
C LYS A 18 -15.75 -1.02 -10.22
N GLU A 19 -16.03 -0.95 -8.92
CA GLU A 19 -15.01 -0.77 -7.90
C GLU A 19 -13.94 -1.86 -8.02
N MET A 20 -12.66 -1.46 -7.98
CA MET A 20 -11.55 -2.40 -8.02
C MET A 20 -11.51 -3.26 -6.74
N ILE A 21 -11.81 -2.66 -5.58
CA ILE A 21 -11.88 -3.32 -4.27
C ILE A 21 -13.05 -2.68 -3.50
N SER A 22 -14.01 -3.49 -3.06
CA SER A 22 -15.15 -2.99 -2.28
C SER A 22 -14.71 -2.37 -0.95
N LEU A 23 -15.42 -1.34 -0.51
CA LEU A 23 -15.11 -0.62 0.74
C LEU A 23 -15.06 -1.53 1.98
N ASP A 24 -15.89 -2.58 2.02
CA ASP A 24 -15.88 -3.56 3.11
C ASP A 24 -14.58 -4.36 3.17
N ASN A 25 -14.04 -4.73 2.01
CA ASN A 25 -12.78 -5.44 1.90
C ASN A 25 -11.57 -4.53 2.14
N GLN A 26 -11.67 -3.22 1.85
CA GLN A 26 -10.60 -2.25 2.10
C GLN A 26 -10.27 -2.14 3.60
N LYS A 27 -11.26 -2.23 4.49
CA LYS A 27 -11.04 -2.25 5.95
C LYS A 27 -10.15 -3.41 6.39
N LEU A 28 -10.50 -4.62 5.95
CA LEU A 28 -9.74 -5.82 6.27
C LEU A 28 -8.32 -5.76 5.67
N LEU A 29 -8.21 -5.30 4.42
CA LEU A 29 -6.95 -5.20 3.71
C LEU A 29 -6.02 -4.15 4.36
N SER A 30 -6.57 -3.04 4.82
CA SER A 30 -5.84 -2.01 5.58
C SER A 30 -5.21 -2.59 6.84
N ILE A 31 -6.00 -3.31 7.66
CA ILE A 31 -5.50 -3.92 8.90
C ILE A 31 -4.36 -4.89 8.60
N LEU A 32 -4.53 -5.77 7.61
CA LEU A 32 -3.50 -6.74 7.23
C LEU A 32 -2.19 -6.05 6.78
N LEU A 33 -2.31 -5.03 5.92
CA LEU A 33 -1.16 -4.31 5.40
C LEU A 33 -0.45 -3.49 6.49
N LEU A 34 -1.18 -2.88 7.41
CA LEU A 34 -0.59 -2.17 8.55
C LEU A 34 0.16 -3.13 9.50
N ILE A 35 -0.38 -4.32 9.75
CA ILE A 35 0.30 -5.36 10.55
C ILE A 35 1.59 -5.81 9.85
N ILE A 36 1.53 -6.13 8.56
CA ILE A 36 2.71 -6.55 7.78
C ILE A 36 3.77 -5.43 7.77
N GLY A 37 3.35 -4.19 7.56
CA GLY A 37 4.22 -3.02 7.59
C GLY A 37 4.89 -2.82 8.94
N GLY A 38 4.11 -2.91 10.03
CA GLY A 38 4.61 -2.79 11.41
C GLY A 38 5.59 -3.90 11.80
N ILE A 39 5.30 -5.16 11.46
CA ILE A 39 6.22 -6.29 11.69
C ILE A 39 7.51 -6.08 10.90
N SER A 40 7.42 -5.60 9.66
CA SER A 40 8.60 -5.36 8.82
C SER A 40 9.51 -4.28 9.42
N ILE A 41 8.96 -3.21 9.98
CA ILE A 41 9.73 -2.18 10.72
C ILE A 41 10.38 -2.79 11.96
N LEU A 42 9.62 -3.56 12.73
CA LEU A 42 10.14 -4.20 13.95
C LEU A 42 11.32 -5.12 13.62
N MET A 43 11.21 -5.89 12.53
CA MET A 43 12.29 -6.74 12.03
C MET A 43 13.51 -5.92 11.60
N MET A 44 13.33 -4.77 10.95
CA MET A 44 14.46 -3.87 10.64
C MET A 44 15.18 -3.42 11.90
N TYR A 45 14.46 -3.10 12.98
CA TYR A 45 15.07 -2.68 14.24
C TYR A 45 15.81 -3.83 14.95
N ILE A 46 15.24 -5.04 14.96
CA ILE A 46 15.89 -6.22 15.56
C ILE A 46 17.12 -6.64 14.76
N LEU A 47 17.05 -6.59 13.43
CA LEU A 47 18.12 -7.03 12.53
C LEU A 47 19.20 -5.97 12.31
N TYR A 48 18.97 -4.72 12.73
CA TYR A 48 19.97 -3.67 12.76
C TYR A 48 20.53 -3.55 14.18
N PRO A 49 21.51 -4.39 14.58
CA PRO A 49 22.19 -4.18 15.84
C PRO A 49 22.81 -2.79 15.79
N SER A 50 22.38 -1.93 16.72
CA SER A 50 23.05 -0.68 17.05
C SER A 50 24.52 -1.00 17.27
N SER A 51 25.37 -0.61 16.32
CA SER A 51 26.81 -0.36 16.44
C SER A 51 27.47 -1.12 17.59
N GLU A 52 28.01 -2.32 17.38
CA GLU A 52 29.48 -2.44 17.45
C GLU A 52 30.03 -3.78 16.92
N SER A 53 29.19 -4.78 16.63
CA SER A 53 29.70 -6.11 16.32
C SER A 53 29.49 -6.46 14.84
N LYS A 54 30.62 -6.66 14.14
CA LYS A 54 30.82 -7.42 12.90
C LYS A 54 30.72 -6.64 11.58
N ALA A 55 31.88 -6.08 11.19
CA ALA A 55 32.19 -5.59 9.85
C ALA A 55 32.16 -6.68 8.74
N SER A 56 32.06 -7.98 9.09
CA SER A 56 31.97 -9.07 8.13
C SER A 56 30.51 -9.33 7.72
N GLY A 57 29.98 -8.54 6.79
CA GLY A 57 28.61 -8.74 6.25
C GLY A 57 27.84 -7.48 5.86
N CYS A 58 28.49 -6.31 5.88
CA CYS A 58 27.87 -5.00 5.65
C CYS A 58 26.94 -4.95 4.42
N ILE A 59 27.37 -5.48 3.27
CA ILE A 59 26.59 -5.46 2.02
C ILE A 59 25.33 -6.35 2.11
N SER A 60 25.44 -7.55 2.69
CA SER A 60 24.29 -8.46 2.85
C SER A 60 23.24 -7.90 3.79
N ASN A 61 23.68 -7.25 4.88
CA ASN A 61 22.78 -6.59 5.83
C ASN A 61 22.12 -5.34 5.21
N LEU A 62 22.87 -4.55 4.44
CA LEU A 62 22.34 -3.39 3.72
C LEU A 62 21.29 -3.80 2.69
N PHE A 63 21.54 -4.84 1.90
CA PHE A 63 20.59 -5.35 0.91
C PHE A 63 19.29 -5.83 1.56
N ARG A 64 19.37 -6.55 2.67
CA ARG A 64 18.20 -7.00 3.45
C ARG A 64 17.40 -5.83 4.00
N LEU A 65 18.07 -4.80 4.53
CA LEU A 65 17.42 -3.58 5.01
C LEU A 65 16.67 -2.85 3.91
N ILE A 66 17.27 -2.72 2.72
CA ILE A 66 16.64 -2.09 1.56
C ILE A 66 15.35 -2.85 1.19
N ILE A 67 15.40 -4.18 1.12
CA ILE A 67 14.23 -5.00 0.81
C ILE A 67 13.13 -4.80 1.87
N LEU A 68 13.48 -4.89 3.16
CA LEU A 68 12.51 -4.71 4.25
C LEU A 68 11.93 -3.29 4.26
N SER A 69 12.74 -2.28 3.95
CA SER A 69 12.30 -0.88 3.82
C SER A 69 11.28 -0.73 2.69
N ILE A 70 11.53 -1.35 1.53
CA ILE A 70 10.62 -1.30 0.39
C ILE A 70 9.30 -1.98 0.76
N ILE A 71 9.35 -3.20 1.31
CA ILE A 71 8.16 -3.96 1.72
C ILE A 71 7.35 -3.16 2.75
N SER A 72 8.01 -2.62 3.77
CA SER A 72 7.36 -1.82 4.82
C SER A 72 6.72 -0.56 4.25
N SER A 73 7.43 0.18 3.38
CA SER A 73 6.91 1.39 2.77
C SER A 73 5.67 1.12 1.91
N PHE A 74 5.69 0.05 1.11
CA PHE A 74 4.54 -0.35 0.31
C PHE A 74 3.36 -0.78 1.17
N ALA A 75 3.61 -1.62 2.17
CA ALA A 75 2.58 -2.11 3.07
C ALA A 75 1.92 -0.99 3.87
N LEU A 76 2.72 -0.07 4.45
CA LEU A 76 2.17 1.07 5.17
C LEU A 76 1.47 2.06 4.25
N GLY A 77 2.05 2.38 3.09
CA GLY A 77 1.44 3.32 2.14
C GLY A 77 0.04 2.88 1.70
N PHE A 78 -0.08 1.64 1.20
CA PHE A 78 -1.39 1.09 0.83
C PHE A 78 -2.29 0.84 2.05
N GLY A 79 -1.73 0.43 3.18
CA GLY A 79 -2.47 0.27 4.43
C GLY A 79 -3.15 1.57 4.88
N PHE A 80 -2.44 2.70 4.84
CA PHE A 80 -2.98 4.01 5.16
C PHE A 80 -3.97 4.53 4.12
N LEU A 81 -3.76 4.26 2.83
CA LEU A 81 -4.72 4.62 1.79
C LEU A 81 -6.07 3.94 2.02
N PHE A 82 -6.07 2.63 2.25
CA PHE A 82 -7.29 1.89 2.56
C PHE A 82 -7.89 2.28 3.91
N LEU A 83 -7.06 2.64 4.90
CA LEU A 83 -7.54 3.15 6.18
C LEU A 83 -8.29 4.48 5.98
N SER A 84 -7.72 5.41 5.22
CA SER A 84 -8.30 6.71 4.93
C SER A 84 -9.68 6.57 4.26
N ASN A 85 -9.78 5.68 3.27
CA ASN A 85 -11.05 5.38 2.61
C ASN A 85 -12.06 4.74 3.56
N SER A 86 -11.61 3.89 4.48
CA SER A 86 -12.50 3.27 5.49
C SER A 86 -13.03 4.23 6.55
N LEU A 87 -12.31 5.33 6.81
CA LEU A 87 -12.70 6.39 7.73
C LEU A 87 -13.61 7.44 7.07
N GLY A 88 -13.89 7.30 5.77
CA GLY A 88 -14.75 8.20 5.02
C GLY A 88 -14.09 9.49 4.55
N ILE A 89 -12.75 9.56 4.55
CA ILE A 89 -12.00 10.68 3.98
C ILE A 89 -12.06 10.65 2.44
N TYR A 90 -12.13 9.44 1.86
CA TYR A 90 -12.21 9.14 0.42
C TYR A 90 -11.18 9.94 -0.41
N VAL A 91 -9.98 9.37 -0.56
CA VAL A 91 -8.92 9.87 -1.47
C VAL A 91 -9.11 9.24 -2.84
#